data_AF-A0AAD0K7V2-F1
#
_entry.id   AF-A0AAD0K7V2-F1
#
_cell.length_a   1.000
_cell.length_b   1.000
_cell.length_c   1.000
_cell.angle_alpha   90.00
_cell.angle_beta   90.00
_cell.angle_gamma   90.00
#
_symmetry.space_group_name_H-M   'P 1'
#
loop_
_entity.id
_entity.type
_entity.pdbx_description
1 polymer ?
#
loop_
_entity_poly.entity_id
_entity_poly.type
_entity_poly.pdbx_seq_one_letter_code
_entity_poly.pdbx_strand_id
1 'polypeptide(L)'
;MNQTTNIDGRALGENDLGARELEALRTELDGIDDRLLDTVRARIEVCTRIARLKRRHAIAVMQPGRVGVVHEHAHRFAVEHDLSPDFLHALYDLLIAETCRVEDLIVATDSRRAISDPVPGAEPDRHPVRRAAAGSSTD
;
A
#
# COMPACT_ATOMS: atom_id res chain seq x y z
N MET A 1 -55.68 -31.84 35.24
CA MET A 1 -54.66 -32.83 34.84
C MET A 1 -53.77 -32.21 33.76
N ASN A 2 -52.50 -32.05 34.09
CA ASN A 2 -51.30 -31.53 33.38
C ASN A 2 -51.40 -31.02 31.92
N GLN A 3 -51.07 -29.74 31.72
CA GLN A 3 -50.43 -29.20 30.50
C GLN A 3 -49.43 -28.08 30.83
N THR A 4 -48.41 -28.35 31.65
CA THR A 4 -47.40 -27.32 31.97
C THR A 4 -46.02 -27.94 32.14
N THR A 5 -45.32 -28.27 31.04
CA THR A 5 -43.85 -28.45 31.12
C THR A 5 -43.05 -28.53 29.80
N ASN A 6 -43.61 -28.34 28.59
CA ASN A 6 -42.85 -28.63 27.35
C ASN A 6 -42.48 -27.42 26.47
N ILE A 7 -42.68 -26.18 26.92
CA ILE A 7 -42.37 -24.97 26.14
C ILE A 7 -40.91 -24.51 26.36
N ASP A 8 -40.39 -24.61 27.59
CA ASP A 8 -39.05 -24.08 27.92
C ASP A 8 -37.90 -24.88 27.31
N GLY A 9 -38.05 -26.20 27.16
CA GLY A 9 -37.00 -27.07 26.60
C GLY A 9 -36.80 -26.91 25.09
N ARG A 10 -37.83 -26.48 24.35
CA ARG A 10 -37.75 -26.25 22.89
C ARG A 10 -37.07 -24.93 22.56
N ALA A 11 -37.41 -23.87 23.30
CA ALA A 11 -36.83 -22.54 23.11
C ALA A 11 -35.34 -22.48 23.50
N LEU A 12 -34.92 -23.23 24.53
CA LEU A 12 -33.50 -23.36 24.89
C LEU A 12 -32.68 -24.11 23.81
N GLY A 13 -33.29 -25.10 23.15
CA GLY A 13 -32.66 -25.83 22.04
C GLY A 13 -32.54 -25.01 20.75
N GLU A 14 -33.57 -24.23 20.40
CA GLU A 14 -33.55 -23.36 19.20
C GLU A 14 -32.53 -22.21 19.35
N ASN A 15 -32.42 -21.62 20.54
CA ASN A 15 -31.41 -20.59 20.82
C ASN A 15 -29.98 -21.14 20.78
N ASP A 16 -29.75 -22.38 21.24
CA ASP A 16 -28.43 -23.04 21.16
C ASP A 16 -28.06 -23.40 19.72
N LEU A 17 -29.03 -23.81 18.89
CA LEU A 17 -28.82 -24.03 17.46
C LEU A 17 -28.47 -22.73 16.74
N GLY A 18 -29.23 -21.66 16.96
CA GLY A 18 -28.95 -20.35 16.37
C GLY A 18 -27.59 -19.79 16.80
N ALA A 19 -27.18 -19.99 18.06
CA ALA A 19 -25.86 -19.59 18.54
C ALA A 19 -24.73 -20.34 17.84
N ARG A 20 -24.89 -21.64 17.58
CA ARG A 20 -23.90 -22.46 16.86
C ARG A 20 -23.80 -22.08 15.38
N GLU A 21 -24.94 -21.82 14.73
CA GLU A 21 -24.97 -21.35 13.34
C GLU A 21 -24.27 -19.98 13.21
N LEU A 22 -24.54 -19.06 14.13
CA LEU A 22 -23.88 -17.76 14.18
C LEU A 22 -22.36 -17.89 14.34
N GLU A 23 -21.89 -18.78 15.21
CA GLU A 23 -20.46 -19.00 15.43
C GLU A 23 -19.77 -19.60 14.20
N ALA A 24 -20.45 -20.51 13.50
CA ALA A 24 -19.94 -21.07 12.25
C ALA A 24 -19.79 -19.98 11.16
N LEU A 25 -20.78 -19.10 11.02
CA LEU A 25 -20.72 -17.97 10.08
C LEU A 25 -19.63 -16.97 10.45
N ARG A 26 -19.39 -16.72 11.74
CA ARG A 26 -18.28 -15.87 12.19
C ARG A 26 -16.92 -16.48 11.87
N THR A 27 -16.76 -17.78 12.11
CA THR A 27 -15.52 -18.49 11.74
C THR A 27 -15.27 -18.42 10.23
N GLU A 28 -16.32 -18.52 9.42
CA GLU A 28 -16.21 -18.34 7.97
C GLU A 28 -15.79 -16.92 7.60
N LEU A 29 -16.40 -15.91 8.24
CA LEU A 29 -16.09 -14.50 8.04
C LEU A 29 -14.64 -14.17 8.43
N ASP A 30 -14.17 -14.65 9.58
CA ASP A 30 -12.79 -14.47 10.04
C ASP A 30 -11.80 -15.00 9.00
N GLY A 31 -12.09 -16.16 8.40
CA GLY A 31 -11.29 -16.71 7.31
C GLY A 31 -11.32 -15.86 6.03
N ILE A 32 -12.44 -15.19 5.72
CA ILE A 32 -12.53 -14.23 4.62
C ILE A 32 -11.67 -12.99 4.92
N ASP A 33 -11.75 -12.48 6.15
CA ASP A 33 -11.01 -11.30 6.58
C ASP A 33 -9.50 -11.52 6.55
N ASP A 34 -9.02 -12.68 6.97
CA ASP A 34 -7.60 -13.05 6.85
C ASP A 34 -7.13 -13.01 5.39
N ARG A 35 -7.92 -13.58 4.47
CA ARG A 35 -7.60 -13.55 3.02
C ARG A 35 -7.65 -12.13 2.45
N LEU A 36 -8.57 -11.30 2.94
CA LEU A 36 -8.67 -9.90 2.54
C LEU A 36 -7.41 -9.14 2.96
N LEU A 37 -6.97 -9.30 4.20
CA LEU A 37 -5.74 -8.68 4.72
C LEU A 37 -4.50 -9.10 3.93
N ASP A 38 -4.37 -10.40 3.64
CA ASP A 38 -3.28 -10.92 2.81
C ASP A 38 -3.31 -10.35 1.38
N THR A 39 -4.50 -10.21 0.80
CA THR A 39 -4.68 -9.63 -0.53
C THR A 39 -4.31 -8.14 -0.56
N VAL A 40 -4.70 -7.39 0.47
CA VAL A 40 -4.31 -5.97 0.62
C VAL A 40 -2.80 -5.84 0.76
N ARG A 41 -2.16 -6.67 1.59
CA ARG A 41 -0.69 -6.72 1.73
C ARG A 41 -0.03 -6.96 0.37
N ALA A 42 -0.45 -7.99 -0.36
CA ALA A 42 0.11 -8.33 -1.66
C ALA A 42 -0.05 -7.18 -2.68
N ARG A 43 -1.20 -6.51 -2.69
CA ARG A 43 -1.44 -5.33 -3.54
C ARG A 43 -0.44 -4.22 -3.26
N ILE A 44 -0.20 -3.88 -1.98
CA ILE A 44 0.73 -2.83 -1.57
C ILE A 44 2.18 -3.19 -1.95
N GLU A 45 2.58 -4.45 -1.79
CA GLU A 45 3.91 -4.93 -2.19
C GLU A 45 4.15 -4.79 -3.70
N VAL A 46 3.16 -5.11 -4.53
CA VAL A 46 3.24 -4.92 -5.98
C VAL A 46 3.37 -3.44 -6.32
N CYS A 47 2.55 -2.57 -5.74
CA CYS A 47 2.67 -1.13 -5.99
C CYS A 47 4.03 -0.57 -5.56
N THR A 48 4.56 -1.01 -4.42
CA THR A 48 5.92 -0.68 -3.97
C THR A 48 6.98 -1.08 -5.00
N ARG A 49 6.86 -2.27 -5.61
CA ARG A 49 7.75 -2.72 -6.69
C ARG A 49 7.60 -1.87 -7.95
N ILE A 50 6.37 -1.48 -8.31
CA ILE A 50 6.09 -0.57 -9.43
C ILE A 50 6.75 0.79 -9.20
N ALA A 51 6.62 1.37 -8.01
CA ALA A 51 7.22 2.66 -7.68
C ALA A 51 8.76 2.64 -7.81
N ARG A 52 9.40 1.60 -7.26
CA ARG A 52 10.85 1.39 -7.41
C ARG A 52 11.26 1.25 -8.88
N LEU A 53 10.48 0.51 -9.68
CA LEU A 53 10.71 0.37 -11.12
C LEU A 53 10.60 1.71 -11.84
N LYS A 54 9.49 2.45 -11.63
CA LYS A 54 9.27 3.77 -12.25
C LYS A 54 10.43 4.72 -11.94
N ARG A 55 10.90 4.74 -10.69
CA ARG A 55 12.06 5.54 -10.27
C ARG A 55 13.35 5.14 -11.00
N ARG A 56 13.69 3.85 -11.04
CA ARG A 56 14.91 3.37 -11.72
C ARG A 56 14.96 3.74 -13.20
N HIS A 57 13.81 3.82 -13.85
CA HIS A 57 13.70 4.11 -15.28
C HIS A 57 13.21 5.53 -15.58
N ALA A 58 13.15 6.42 -14.57
CA ALA A 58 12.63 7.79 -14.69
C ALA A 58 11.27 7.88 -15.41
N ILE A 59 10.41 6.86 -15.24
CA ILE A 59 9.05 6.84 -15.77
C ILE A 59 8.19 7.78 -14.92
N ALA A 60 7.40 8.63 -15.58
CA ALA A 60 6.51 9.57 -14.90
C ALA A 60 5.62 8.84 -13.86
N VAL A 61 5.72 9.29 -12.61
CA VAL A 61 5.08 8.64 -11.46
C VAL A 61 3.56 8.72 -11.56
N MET A 62 3.03 9.84 -12.04
CA MET A 62 1.59 10.10 -12.18
C MET A 62 1.07 9.60 -13.54
N GLN A 63 0.21 8.59 -13.48
CA GLN A 63 -0.45 7.98 -14.65
C GLN A 63 -1.96 7.97 -14.39
N PRO A 64 -2.67 9.10 -14.59
CA PRO A 64 -4.07 9.26 -14.17
C PRO A 64 -5.01 8.23 -14.84
N GLY A 65 -4.66 7.76 -16.04
CA GLY A 65 -5.38 6.66 -16.70
C GLY A 65 -5.40 5.37 -15.89
N ARG A 66 -4.39 5.09 -15.05
CA ARG A 66 -4.35 3.85 -14.26
C ARG A 66 -5.40 3.84 -13.15
N VAL A 67 -5.62 4.98 -12.50
CA VAL A 67 -6.62 5.15 -11.43
C VAL A 67 -8.02 4.94 -11.99
N GLY A 68 -8.33 5.57 -13.14
CA GLY A 68 -9.61 5.38 -13.81
C GLY A 68 -9.90 3.91 -14.15
N VAL A 69 -8.90 3.16 -14.65
CA VAL A 69 -9.05 1.73 -14.92
C VAL A 69 -9.34 0.90 -13.66
N VAL A 70 -8.78 1.27 -12.51
CA VAL A 70 -9.06 0.57 -11.25
C VAL A 70 -10.49 0.82 -10.79
N HIS A 71 -10.97 2.06 -10.86
CA HIS A 71 -12.37 2.38 -10.51
C HIS A 71 -13.37 1.76 -11.47
N GLU A 72 -13.12 1.80 -12.77
CA GLU A 72 -14.00 1.15 -13.76
C GLU A 72 -14.11 -0.36 -13.51
N HIS A 73 -12.99 -1.00 -13.17
CA HIS A 73 -12.99 -2.41 -12.78
C HIS A 73 -13.81 -2.66 -11.51
N ALA A 74 -13.63 -1.82 -10.47
CA ALA A 74 -14.38 -1.91 -9.23
C ALA A 74 -15.89 -1.69 -9.45
N HIS A 75 -16.26 -0.73 -10.28
CA HIS A 75 -17.64 -0.44 -10.64
C HIS A 75 -18.30 -1.64 -11.33
N ARG A 76 -17.65 -2.19 -12.37
CA ARG A 76 -18.17 -3.37 -13.07
C ARG A 76 -18.31 -4.57 -12.13
N PHE A 77 -17.31 -4.82 -11.28
CA PHE A 77 -17.37 -5.89 -10.29
C PHE A 77 -18.54 -5.69 -9.31
N ALA A 78 -18.79 -4.45 -8.85
CA ALA A 78 -19.94 -4.17 -7.99
C ALA A 78 -21.26 -4.54 -8.66
N VAL A 79 -21.46 -4.09 -9.90
CA VAL A 79 -22.69 -4.35 -10.66
C VAL A 79 -22.88 -5.85 -10.93
N GLU A 80 -21.82 -6.58 -11.29
CA GLU A 80 -21.87 -8.02 -11.59
C GLU A 80 -22.17 -8.88 -10.35
N HIS A 81 -21.90 -8.38 -9.15
CA HIS A 81 -22.02 -9.12 -7.90
C HIS A 81 -23.05 -8.53 -6.92
N ASP A 82 -23.96 -7.67 -7.40
CA ASP A 82 -25.00 -7.02 -6.60
C ASP A 82 -24.45 -6.26 -5.36
N LEU A 83 -23.24 -5.71 -5.47
CA LEU A 83 -22.62 -4.85 -4.45
C LEU A 83 -22.85 -3.38 -4.78
N SER A 84 -22.77 -2.51 -3.77
CA SER A 84 -22.83 -1.06 -3.97
C SER A 84 -21.59 -0.56 -4.75
N PRO A 85 -21.77 0.07 -5.92
CA PRO A 85 -20.65 0.68 -6.65
C PRO A 85 -19.97 1.80 -5.85
N ASP A 86 -20.75 2.59 -5.12
CA ASP A 86 -20.23 3.67 -4.26
C ASP A 86 -19.33 3.11 -3.15
N PHE A 87 -19.73 1.99 -2.53
CA PHE A 87 -18.90 1.32 -1.54
C PHE A 87 -17.57 0.85 -2.12
N LEU A 88 -17.58 0.18 -3.28
CA LEU A 88 -16.33 -0.27 -3.89
C LEU A 88 -15.47 0.90 -4.38
N HIS A 89 -16.06 1.98 -4.88
CA HIS A 89 -15.31 3.20 -5.19
C HIS A 89 -14.59 3.74 -3.95
N ALA A 90 -15.29 3.91 -2.83
CA ALA A 90 -14.70 4.39 -1.59
C ALA A 90 -13.60 3.45 -1.05
N LEU A 91 -13.79 2.13 -1.15
CA LEU A 91 -12.77 1.16 -0.77
C LEU A 91 -11.51 1.32 -1.64
N TYR A 92 -11.68 1.45 -2.95
CA TYR A 92 -10.54 1.62 -3.86
C TYR A 92 -9.85 2.97 -3.70
N ASP A 93 -10.58 4.04 -3.36
CA ASP A 93 -9.99 5.33 -2.99
C ASP A 93 -9.05 5.18 -1.79
N LEU A 94 -9.48 4.46 -0.73
CA LEU A 94 -8.64 4.18 0.44
C LEU A 94 -7.39 3.38 0.09
N LEU A 95 -7.54 2.31 -0.71
CA LEU A 95 -6.42 1.47 -1.14
C LEU A 95 -5.42 2.23 -2.02
N ILE A 96 -5.90 3.13 -2.87
CA ILE A 96 -5.06 3.99 -3.72
C ILE A 96 -4.34 5.03 -2.86
N ALA A 97 -5.06 5.71 -1.96
CA ALA A 97 -4.47 6.70 -1.07
C ALA A 97 -3.34 6.10 -0.20
N GLU A 98 -3.56 4.91 0.36
CA GLU A 98 -2.54 4.21 1.14
C GLU A 98 -1.32 3.84 0.30
N THR A 99 -1.55 3.43 -0.95
CA THR A 99 -0.45 3.14 -1.88
C THR A 99 0.39 4.39 -2.14
N CYS A 100 -0.24 5.53 -2.46
CA CYS A 100 0.48 6.79 -2.69
C CYS A 100 1.34 7.17 -1.47
N ARG A 101 0.78 7.05 -0.26
CA ARG A 101 1.50 7.33 0.99
C ARG A 101 2.74 6.43 1.16
N VAL A 102 2.61 5.13 0.88
CA VAL A 102 3.72 4.17 0.96
C VAL A 102 4.79 4.48 -0.09
N GLU A 103 4.39 4.84 -1.31
CA GLU A 103 5.32 5.24 -2.38
C GLU A 103 6.13 6.49 -1.99
N ASP A 104 5.47 7.51 -1.44
CA ASP A 104 6.11 8.74 -0.96
C ASP A 104 7.15 8.46 0.15
N LEU A 105 6.84 7.56 1.09
CA LEU A 105 7.77 7.17 2.16
C LEU A 105 9.02 6.46 1.62
N ILE A 106 8.89 5.65 0.57
CA ILE A 106 10.02 4.97 -0.07
C ILE A 106 10.93 6.01 -0.72
N VAL A 107 10.34 6.94 -1.47
CA VAL A 107 11.08 8.03 -2.12
C VAL A 107 11.81 8.89 -1.09
N ALA A 108 11.14 9.25 0.02
CA ALA A 108 11.74 10.05 1.09
C ALA A 108 12.89 9.32 1.81
N THR A 109 12.76 8.00 2.02
CA THR A 109 13.79 7.20 2.69
C THR A 109 15.02 6.99 1.83
N ASP A 110 14.82 6.69 0.54
CA ASP A 110 15.92 6.54 -0.40
C ASP A 110 16.67 7.85 -0.63
N SER A 111 15.96 8.99 -0.62
CA SER A 111 16.57 10.33 -0.73
C SER A 111 17.49 10.65 0.46
N ARG A 112 17.10 10.27 1.69
CA ARG A 112 17.95 10.42 2.89
C ARG A 112 19.20 9.53 2.84
N ARG A 113 19.11 8.35 2.22
CA ARG A 113 20.24 7.43 2.06
C ARG A 113 21.26 7.97 1.04
N ALA A 114 20.78 8.50 -0.09
CA ALA A 114 21.64 9.13 -1.10
C ALA A 114 22.43 10.34 -0.59
N ILE A 115 21.95 11.05 0.44
CA ILE A 115 22.63 12.19 1.07
C ILE A 115 23.63 11.74 2.14
N SER A 116 23.49 10.53 2.70
CA SER A 116 24.32 10.02 3.80
C SER A 116 25.46 9.08 3.37
N ASP A 117 25.47 8.61 2.12
CA ASP A 117 26.62 7.91 1.55
C ASP A 117 27.74 8.93 1.24
N PRO A 118 28.96 8.77 1.79
CA PRO A 118 30.05 9.69 1.48
C PRO A 118 30.45 9.52 0.01
N VAL A 119 30.40 10.62 -0.74
CA VAL A 119 30.86 10.66 -2.14
C VAL A 119 32.31 10.15 -2.20
N PRO A 120 32.59 8.99 -2.83
CA PRO A 120 33.97 8.58 -3.05
C PRO A 120 34.52 9.37 -4.23
N GLY A 121 35.41 10.33 -3.95
CA GLY A 121 36.23 10.95 -4.99
C GLY A 121 36.14 12.48 -5.15
N ALA A 122 35.88 13.24 -4.08
CA ALA A 122 36.32 14.64 -4.10
C ALA A 122 37.86 14.64 -3.99
N GLU A 123 38.54 14.66 -5.13
CA GLU A 123 40.00 14.88 -5.17
C GLU A 123 40.34 16.18 -4.44
N PRO A 124 41.36 16.19 -3.55
CA PRO A 124 41.77 17.41 -2.90
C PRO A 124 42.46 18.32 -3.92
N ASP A 125 41.88 19.51 -4.03
CA ASP A 125 42.33 20.69 -4.73
C ASP A 125 43.87 20.81 -4.76
N ARG A 126 44.47 20.48 -5.92
CA ARG A 126 45.90 20.64 -6.15
C ARG A 126 46.20 22.11 -6.43
N HIS A 127 46.58 22.84 -5.38
CA HIS A 127 47.21 24.15 -5.49
C HIS A 127 48.47 24.10 -6.39
N PRO A 128 48.59 24.94 -7.44
CA PRO A 128 49.84 25.03 -8.19
C PRO A 128 50.87 25.86 -7.41
N VAL A 129 51.95 25.20 -7.00
CA VAL A 129 53.14 25.84 -6.44
C VAL A 129 53.96 26.52 -7.55
N ARG A 130 53.93 27.86 -7.51
CA ARG A 130 54.91 28.89 -7.93
C ARG A 130 56.15 28.47 -8.75
N ARG A 131 56.38 29.13 -9.90
CA ARG A 131 57.73 29.39 -10.45
C ARG A 131 58.07 30.87 -10.37
N ALA A 132 59.18 31.16 -9.72
CA ALA A 132 59.87 32.45 -9.76
C ALA A 132 60.66 32.57 -11.08
N ALA A 133 60.68 33.78 -11.65
CA ALA A 133 61.74 34.23 -12.53
C ALA A 133 61.99 35.71 -12.22
N ALA A 134 63.13 35.97 -11.60
CA ALA A 134 63.75 37.28 -11.53
C ALA A 134 64.53 37.51 -12.83
N GLY A 135 64.49 38.73 -13.36
CA GLY A 135 65.24 39.14 -14.54
C GLY A 135 64.96 40.61 -14.87
N SER A 136 65.76 41.48 -14.27
CA SER A 136 65.85 42.92 -14.48
C SER A 136 66.29 43.31 -15.89
N SER A 137 65.84 44.47 -16.39
CA SER A 137 66.70 45.63 -16.73
C SER A 137 66.17 46.43 -17.91
N THR A 138 66.25 47.75 -17.70
CA THR A 138 66.10 48.90 -18.58
C THR A 138 66.93 48.80 -19.85
N ASP A 139 66.35 49.21 -20.99
CA ASP A 139 66.82 50.33 -21.82
C ASP A 139 65.66 50.86 -22.69
#